data_AF-A0A401ZQP8-F1
#
_entry.id   AF-A0A401ZQP8-F1
#
_cell.length_a   1.000
_cell.length_b   1.000
_cell.length_c   1.000
_cell.angle_alpha   90.00
_cell.angle_beta   90.00
_cell.angle_gamma   90.00
#
_symmetry.space_group_name_H-M   'P 1'
#
loop_
_entity.id
_entity.type
_entity.pdbx_description
1 polymer ?
#
loop_
_entity_poly.entity_id
_entity_poly.type
_entity_poly.pdbx_seq_one_letter_code
_entity_poly.pdbx_strand_id
1 'polypeptide(L)'
;MQVYLLTVEGIADANEGRFRLTPRVLLRNLPNTIIIPMPEDPLELRLPDERLLQARVASFGIDAWRDAEGNLLIDTDPANPELSLTITGIEWSDILPGTEIWLLEPKFHAGGKPS
;
A
#
# COMPACT_ATOMS: atom_id res chain seq x y z
N MET A 1 -5.73 10.85 -13.01
CA MET A 1 -4.42 10.27 -13.38
C MET A 1 -4.26 9.06 -12.51
N GLN A 2 -3.98 7.88 -13.06
CA GLN A 2 -3.78 6.67 -12.27
C GLN A 2 -2.30 6.42 -12.02
N VAL A 3 -1.98 5.83 -10.88
CA VAL A 3 -0.61 5.56 -10.44
C VAL A 3 -0.47 4.08 -10.18
N TYR A 4 0.48 3.43 -10.83
CA TYR A 4 0.85 2.06 -10.52
C TYR A 4 1.60 2.02 -9.19
N LEU A 5 1.17 1.13 -8.27
CA LEU A 5 1.82 0.94 -6.97
C LEU A 5 2.71 -0.30 -6.97
N LEU A 6 2.14 -1.46 -7.28
CA LEU A 6 2.84 -2.75 -7.29
C LEU A 6 2.07 -3.81 -8.07
N THR A 7 2.75 -4.92 -8.37
CA THR A 7 2.14 -6.17 -8.82
C THR A 7 2.21 -7.16 -7.67
N VAL A 8 1.07 -7.76 -7.31
CA VAL A 8 0.94 -8.68 -6.20
C VAL A 8 1.72 -9.96 -6.48
N GLU A 9 2.59 -10.35 -5.56
CA GLU A 9 3.22 -11.68 -5.52
C GLU A 9 2.48 -12.61 -4.55
N GLY A 10 1.81 -12.04 -3.55
CA GLY A 10 1.10 -12.76 -2.51
C GLY A 10 0.57 -11.83 -1.42
N ILE A 11 0.16 -12.42 -0.31
CA ILE A 11 -0.37 -11.70 0.84
C ILE A 11 0.42 -12.15 2.07
N ALA A 12 1.04 -11.19 2.75
CA ALA A 12 1.86 -11.41 3.93
C ALA A 12 1.05 -11.55 5.22
N ASP A 13 -0.10 -10.87 5.30
CA ASP A 13 -0.98 -10.92 6.46
C ASP A 13 -2.44 -10.67 6.04
N ALA A 14 -3.37 -11.30 6.74
CA ALA A 14 -4.80 -11.16 6.56
C ALA A 14 -5.45 -10.95 7.94
N ASN A 15 -5.95 -9.75 8.20
CA ASN A 15 -6.53 -9.38 9.48
C ASN A 15 -7.85 -8.63 9.26
N GLU A 16 -8.96 -9.23 9.68
CA GLU A 16 -10.31 -8.63 9.67
C GLU A 16 -10.67 -7.93 8.34
N GLY A 17 -10.51 -8.64 7.21
CA GLY A 17 -10.81 -8.10 5.87
C GLY A 17 -9.78 -7.09 5.35
N ARG A 18 -8.64 -6.95 6.03
CA ARG A 18 -7.49 -6.18 5.57
C ARG A 18 -6.37 -7.12 5.15
N PHE A 19 -5.80 -6.88 3.98
CA PHE A 19 -4.80 -7.76 3.38
C PHE A 19 -3.52 -6.98 3.09
N ARG A 20 -2.43 -7.37 3.74
CA ARG A 20 -1.10 -6.79 3.48
C ARG A 20 -0.46 -7.51 2.31
N LEU A 21 -0.27 -6.78 1.22
CA LEU A 21 0.22 -7.33 -0.04
C LEU A 21 1.74 -7.44 -0.06
N THR A 22 2.25 -8.41 -0.81
CA THR A 22 3.66 -8.50 -1.22
C THR A 22 3.79 -8.24 -2.72
N PRO A 23 4.93 -7.71 -3.20
CA PRO A 23 6.10 -7.30 -2.44
C PRO A 23 5.87 -5.96 -1.72
N ARG A 24 6.77 -5.61 -0.81
CA ARG A 24 6.87 -4.23 -0.33
C ARG A 24 7.50 -3.35 -1.41
N VAL A 25 7.21 -2.06 -1.37
CA VAL A 25 7.71 -1.10 -2.36
C VAL A 25 8.82 -0.26 -1.74
N LEU A 26 10.01 -0.28 -2.33
CA LEU A 26 11.08 0.62 -1.91
C LEU A 26 10.65 2.09 -2.05
N LEU A 27 10.78 2.87 -0.98
CA LEU A 27 10.37 4.29 -0.98
C LEU A 27 11.03 5.07 -2.13
N ARG A 28 12.30 4.80 -2.41
CA ARG A 28 13.08 5.45 -3.50
C ARG A 28 12.58 5.14 -4.91
N ASN A 29 11.79 4.07 -5.09
CA ASN A 29 11.25 3.69 -6.39
C ASN A 29 9.91 4.40 -6.68
N LEU A 30 9.28 5.01 -5.66
CA LEU A 30 8.12 5.85 -5.89
C LEU A 30 8.58 7.16 -6.55
N PRO A 31 7.91 7.63 -7.61
CA PRO A 31 8.22 8.93 -8.18
C PRO A 31 8.00 10.04 -7.15
N ASN A 32 8.93 11.00 -7.13
CA ASN A 32 8.97 12.14 -6.20
C ASN A 32 7.74 13.06 -6.27
N THR A 33 6.86 12.86 -7.25
CA THR A 33 5.62 13.62 -7.47
C THR A 33 4.38 12.93 -6.91
N ILE A 34 4.48 11.66 -6.49
CA ILE A 34 3.36 10.95 -5.86
C ILE A 34 3.23 11.41 -4.42
N ILE A 35 2.00 11.64 -4.03
CA ILE A 35 1.63 11.75 -2.63
C ILE A 35 1.25 10.37 -2.13
N ILE A 36 1.85 10.05 -0.98
CA ILE A 36 1.73 8.77 -0.29
C ILE A 36 0.22 8.43 -0.19
N PRO A 37 -0.23 7.28 -0.75
CA PRO A 37 -1.61 6.83 -0.64
C PRO A 37 -2.12 6.92 0.80
N MET A 38 -3.29 7.52 1.01
CA MET A 38 -3.91 7.66 2.33
C MET A 38 -4.98 6.59 2.54
N PRO A 39 -5.31 6.24 3.79
CA PRO A 39 -6.44 5.37 4.07
C PRO A 39 -7.73 5.84 3.38
N GLU A 40 -8.52 4.89 2.90
CA GLU A 40 -9.74 5.07 2.10
C GLU A 40 -9.53 5.57 0.66
N ASP A 41 -8.30 5.85 0.22
CA ASP A 41 -8.08 6.18 -1.19
C ASP A 41 -8.45 4.99 -2.11
N PRO A 42 -9.12 5.26 -3.24
CA PRO A 42 -9.65 4.22 -4.10
C PRO A 42 -8.56 3.53 -4.93
N LEU A 43 -8.62 2.20 -4.96
CA LEU A 43 -7.73 1.35 -5.73
C LEU A 43 -8.50 0.61 -6.82
N GLU A 44 -7.86 0.44 -7.96
CA GLU A 44 -8.25 -0.52 -9.00
C GLU A 44 -7.27 -1.69 -8.99
N LEU A 45 -7.83 -2.89 -8.92
CA LEU A 45 -7.11 -4.15 -9.00
C LEU A 45 -7.32 -4.71 -10.40
N ARG A 46 -6.23 -4.86 -11.16
CA ARG A 46 -6.26 -5.47 -12.49
C ARG A 46 -5.75 -6.89 -12.39
N LEU A 47 -6.66 -7.84 -12.45
CA LEU A 47 -6.33 -9.25 -12.28
C LEU A 47 -5.68 -9.80 -13.57
N PRO A 48 -4.88 -10.87 -13.47
CA PRO A 48 -4.28 -11.52 -14.65
C PRO A 48 -5.29 -12.08 -15.64
N ASP A 49 -6.54 -12.32 -15.21
CA ASP A 49 -7.65 -12.80 -16.03
C ASP A 49 -8.46 -11.65 -16.68
N GLU A 50 -7.88 -10.45 -16.72
CA GLU A 50 -8.45 -9.23 -17.28
C GLU A 50 -9.65 -8.65 -16.50
N ARG A 51 -10.04 -9.24 -15.36
CA ARG A 51 -11.06 -8.64 -14.49
C ARG A 51 -10.52 -7.41 -13.78
N LEU A 52 -11.44 -6.45 -13.59
CA LEU A 52 -11.20 -5.24 -12.81
C LEU A 52 -12.02 -5.28 -11.54
N LEU A 53 -11.36 -5.13 -10.40
CA LEU A 53 -12.00 -5.04 -9.08
C LEU A 53 -11.63 -3.71 -8.41
N GLN A 54 -12.44 -3.33 -7.42
CA GLN A 54 -12.20 -2.14 -6.62
C GLN A 54 -11.87 -2.52 -5.19
N ALA A 55 -10.92 -1.79 -4.61
CA ALA A 55 -10.55 -1.89 -3.21
C ALA A 55 -10.25 -0.48 -2.66
N ARG A 56 -9.84 -0.42 -1.40
CA ARG A 56 -9.37 0.81 -0.77
C ARG A 56 -8.06 0.57 -0.06
N VAL A 57 -7.25 1.61 0.05
CA VAL A 57 -6.07 1.60 0.93
C VAL A 57 -6.57 1.50 2.37
N ALA A 58 -6.12 0.49 3.11
CA ALA A 58 -6.27 0.43 4.56
C ALA A 58 -5.08 1.12 5.25
N SER A 59 -3.87 0.85 4.77
CA SER A 59 -2.65 1.54 5.20
C SER A 59 -1.59 1.47 4.10
N PHE A 60 -0.74 2.50 4.04
CA PHE A 60 0.42 2.52 3.16
C PHE A 60 1.56 3.27 3.86
N GLY A 61 2.68 2.60 4.10
CA GLY A 61 3.76 3.18 4.88
C GLY A 61 4.80 2.17 5.34
N ILE A 62 5.78 2.65 6.11
CA ILE A 62 6.77 1.78 6.77
C ILE A 62 6.07 1.10 7.95
N ASP A 63 6.15 -0.22 8.03
CA ASP A 63 5.70 -0.99 9.18
C ASP A 63 6.64 -0.68 10.36
N ALA A 64 6.15 0.09 11.34
CA ALA A 64 6.93 0.50 12.50
C ALA A 64 6.19 0.21 13.80
N TRP A 65 6.92 -0.20 14.83
CA TRP A 65 6.38 -0.43 16.18
C TRP A 65 7.33 0.16 17.23
N ARG A 66 6.86 0.24 18.48
CA ARG A 66 7.70 0.66 19.60
C ARG A 66 8.06 -0.54 20.46
N ASP A 67 9.30 -0.60 20.92
CA ASP A 67 9.69 -1.55 21.97
C ASP A 67 9.23 -1.08 23.36
N ALA A 68 9.57 -1.87 24.39
CA ALA A 68 9.23 -1.58 25.78
C ALA A 68 9.88 -0.28 26.31
N GLU A 69 10.96 0.18 25.69
CA GLU A 69 11.70 1.39 26.04
C GLU A 69 11.20 2.61 25.25
N GLY A 70 10.29 2.40 24.29
CA GLY A 70 9.70 3.44 23.46
C GLY A 70 10.50 3.77 22.20
N ASN A 71 11.55 3.02 21.87
CA ASN A 71 12.31 3.20 20.64
C ASN A 71 11.47 2.77 19.44
N LEU A 72 11.56 3.54 18.35
CA LEU A 72 10.90 3.18 17.09
C LEU A 72 11.74 2.11 16.38
N LEU A 73 11.10 0.97 16.10
CA LEU A 73 11.66 -0.14 15.37
C LEU A 73 10.94 -0.28 14.02
N ILE A 74 11.71 -0.66 13.01
CA ILE A 74 11.23 -1.04 11.67
C ILE A 74 11.90 -2.34 11.28
N ASP A 75 11.28 -3.14 10.43
CA ASP A 75 11.82 -4.41 9.95
C ASP A 75 12.55 -4.30 8.59
N THR A 76 12.74 -3.07 8.10
CA THR A 76 13.42 -2.76 6.84
C THR A 76 14.68 -1.91 7.08
N ASP A 77 15.55 -1.81 6.08
CA ASP A 77 16.75 -0.98 6.17
C ASP A 77 16.36 0.51 6.33
N PRO A 78 16.71 1.20 7.43
CA PRO A 78 16.37 2.61 7.61
C PRO A 78 17.03 3.54 6.58
N ALA A 79 18.13 3.13 5.95
CA ALA A 79 18.74 3.88 4.85
C ALA A 79 18.02 3.66 3.51
N ASN A 80 17.20 2.61 3.41
CA ASN A 80 16.49 2.22 2.20
C ASN A 80 15.13 1.57 2.55
N PRO A 81 14.20 2.34 3.15
CA PRO A 81 13.00 1.77 3.73
C PRO A 81 12.05 1.24 2.67
N GLU A 82 11.36 0.15 3.01
CA GLU A 82 10.29 -0.41 2.19
C GLU A 82 8.93 -0.09 2.79
N LEU A 83 7.96 0.14 1.91
CA LEU A 83 6.60 0.50 2.24
C LEU A 83 5.71 -0.73 2.04
N SER A 84 4.94 -1.05 3.07
CA SER A 84 3.87 -2.03 2.99
C SER A 84 2.59 -1.37 2.48
N LEU A 85 1.86 -2.09 1.62
CA LEU A 85 0.50 -1.73 1.23
C LEU A 85 -0.48 -2.73 1.85
N THR A 86 -1.43 -2.23 2.61
CA THR A 86 -2.58 -2.99 3.10
C THR A 86 -3.83 -2.48 2.44
N ILE A 87 -4.65 -3.38 1.89
CA ILE A 87 -5.91 -3.05 1.23
C ILE A 87 -7.12 -3.61 1.99
N THR A 88 -8.30 -3.07 1.73
CA THR A 88 -9.58 -3.50 2.31
C THR A 88 -10.72 -3.36 1.29
N GLY A 89 -11.90 -3.87 1.64
CA GLY A 89 -13.12 -3.77 0.82
C GLY A 89 -13.18 -4.79 -0.31
N ILE A 90 -12.43 -5.89 -0.18
CA ILE A 90 -12.38 -7.01 -1.12
C ILE A 90 -12.27 -8.33 -0.36
N GLU A 91 -12.55 -9.46 -1.00
CA GLU A 91 -12.33 -10.78 -0.42
C GLU A 91 -10.92 -11.31 -0.74
N TRP A 92 -10.36 -12.11 0.17
CA TRP A 92 -9.04 -12.74 -0.02
C TRP A 92 -8.94 -13.49 -1.35
N SER A 93 -9.99 -14.23 -1.72
CA SER A 93 -10.01 -15.09 -2.90
C SER A 93 -9.90 -14.33 -4.23
N ASP A 94 -10.11 -13.02 -4.20
CA ASP A 94 -10.06 -12.16 -5.38
C ASP A 94 -8.68 -11.56 -5.64
N ILE A 95 -7.76 -11.68 -4.68
CA ILE A 95 -6.39 -11.15 -4.80
C ILE A 95 -5.47 -12.27 -5.30
N LEU A 96 -5.23 -12.29 -6.61
CA LEU A 96 -4.38 -13.30 -7.25
C LEU A 96 -2.94 -12.78 -7.41
N PRO A 97 -1.90 -13.64 -7.30
CA PRO A 97 -0.57 -13.30 -7.78
C PRO A 97 -0.61 -12.84 -9.24
N GLY A 98 0.13 -11.79 -9.57
CA GLY A 98 0.09 -11.07 -10.85
C GLY A 98 -0.94 -9.94 -10.91
N THR A 99 -1.77 -9.75 -9.89
CA THR A 99 -2.72 -8.62 -9.85
C THR A 99 -1.96 -7.29 -9.77
N GLU A 100 -2.24 -6.36 -10.67
CA GLU A 100 -1.67 -5.01 -10.59
C GLU A 100 -2.53 -4.11 -9.71
N ILE A 101 -1.90 -3.33 -8.85
CA ILE A 101 -2.57 -2.37 -7.98
C ILE A 101 -2.35 -0.95 -8.49
N TRP A 102 -3.45 -0.26 -8.75
CA TRP A 102 -3.46 1.10 -9.28
C TRP A 102 -4.23 2.05 -8.36
N LEU A 103 -3.61 3.16 -7.97
CA LEU A 103 -4.26 4.25 -7.27
C LEU A 103 -5.01 5.14 -8.28
N LEU A 104 -6.32 5.24 -8.16
CA LEU A 104 -7.18 5.90 -9.15
C LEU A 104 -7.21 7.43 -9.02
N GLU A 105 -7.26 7.92 -7.78
CA GLU A 105 -7.41 9.34 -7.46
C GLU A 105 -6.25 9.80 -6.56
N PRO A 106 -5.00 9.84 -7.05
CA PRO A 106 -3.89 10.37 -6.28
C PRO A 106 -4.17 11.83 -5.94
N LYS A 107 -4.42 12.10 -4.65
CA LYS A 107 -4.69 13.46 -4.17
C LYS A 107 -3.39 14.17 -3.92
N PHE A 108 -3.37 15.45 -4.28
CA PHE A 108 -2.27 16.30 -3.88
C PHE A 108 -2.46 16.82 -2.45
N HIS A 109 -1.89 16.14 -1.45
CA HIS A 109 -1.69 16.73 -0.13
C HIS A 109 -0.42 17.59 -0.14
N ALA A 110 -0.58 18.89 -0.40
CA ALA A 110 0.46 19.86 -0.03
C ALA A 110 0.71 19.71 1.47
N GLY A 111 1.97 19.50 1.87
CA GLY A 111 2.37 19.34 3.27
C GLY A 111 1.65 20.36 4.15
N GLY A 112 0.79 19.87 5.03
CA GLY A 112 -0.05 20.72 5.86
C GLY A 112 0.82 21.59 6.77
N LYS A 113 0.46 22.88 6.86
CA LYS A 113 0.45 23.51 8.18
C LYS A 113 -0.93 23.22 8.78
N PRO A 114 -1.03 22.64 9.99
CA PRO A 114 -2.29 22.57 10.69
C PRO A 114 -2.74 23.99 11.06
N SER A 115 -4.00 24.31 10.79
CA SER A 115 -4.72 25.44 11.37
C SER A 115 -5.38 25.02 12.68
#